data_AF-A0A349TCX7-F1
#
_entry.id   AF-A0A349TCX7-F1
#
_cell.length_a   1.000
_cell.length_b   1.000
_cell.length_c   1.000
_cell.angle_alpha   90.00
_cell.angle_beta   90.00
_cell.angle_gamma   90.00
#
_symmetry.space_group_name_H-M   'P 1'
#
loop_
_entity.id
_entity.type
_entity.pdbx_description
1 polymer ?
#
loop_
_entity_poly.entity_id
_entity_poly.type
_entity_poly.pdbx_seq_one_letter_code
_entity_poly.pdbx_strand_id
1 'polypeptide(L)'
;MPQRANKQYGHDHEVRPDGSVTFRCSDDIEKWPFLELAPHHPIVIHTINFWISVECSIARGTFDPDKWSALTWMDWGCLDPEAGHAARGVMENVEIDGKVGFAIKLFDAQDRPYCNIRGRGVVFRTRNFEGWREDTKSEISANRSAAPFVYAPRDEVGVEECELPLISPLEGVASARGLITKENGMPPASRYLSGSGDHVNAVHIDEAARQ
;
A
#
# COMPACT_ATOMS: atom_id res chain seq x y z
N MET A 1 18.64 0.11 2.94
CA MET A 1 17.45 -0.75 3.18
C MET A 1 17.90 -2.21 3.20
N PRO A 2 17.42 -3.05 4.14
CA PRO A 2 17.78 -4.47 4.14
C PRO A 2 17.25 -5.15 2.86
N GLN A 3 18.13 -5.91 2.21
CA GLN A 3 17.95 -6.79 1.05
C GLN A 3 16.54 -6.84 0.42
N ARG A 4 16.25 -5.92 -0.53
CA ARG A 4 15.22 -6.15 -1.57
C ARG A 4 15.76 -7.13 -2.62
N ALA A 5 16.11 -8.35 -2.21
CA ALA A 5 16.55 -9.39 -3.13
C ALA A 5 15.36 -9.83 -4.00
N ASN A 6 15.40 -9.52 -5.30
CA ASN A 6 14.72 -10.20 -6.42
C ASN A 6 13.20 -10.43 -6.39
N LYS A 7 12.42 -9.80 -5.51
CA LYS A 7 10.96 -9.88 -5.60
C LYS A 7 10.43 -8.79 -6.54
N GLN A 8 9.89 -9.18 -7.70
CA GLN A 8 9.21 -8.31 -8.66
C GLN A 8 7.82 -8.85 -8.96
N TYR A 9 6.81 -7.98 -8.84
CA TYR A 9 5.42 -8.28 -9.15
C TYR A 9 5.15 -8.00 -10.63
N GLY A 10 5.60 -6.86 -11.13
CA GLY A 10 5.56 -6.51 -12.54
C GLY A 10 6.74 -7.06 -13.33
N HIS A 11 6.54 -7.25 -14.63
CA HIS A 11 7.56 -7.66 -15.59
C HIS A 11 7.29 -7.03 -16.97
N ASP A 12 8.21 -7.22 -17.91
CA ASP A 12 8.15 -6.66 -19.27
C ASP A 12 7.90 -5.15 -19.29
N HIS A 13 8.64 -4.42 -18.45
CA HIS A 13 8.55 -2.96 -18.36
C HIS A 13 9.06 -2.30 -19.63
N GLU A 14 8.21 -1.53 -20.30
CA GLU A 14 8.54 -0.74 -21.49
C GLU A 14 8.30 0.74 -21.23
N VAL A 15 9.35 1.55 -21.31
CA VAL A 15 9.27 3.01 -21.20
C VAL A 15 8.93 3.60 -22.56
N ARG A 16 7.80 4.28 -22.66
CA ARG A 16 7.31 4.92 -23.89
C ARG A 16 7.92 6.32 -24.08
N PRO A 17 7.87 6.88 -25.31
CA PRO A 17 8.42 8.21 -25.59
C PRO A 17 7.83 9.36 -24.76
N ASP A 18 6.59 9.22 -24.27
CA ASP A 18 5.91 10.18 -23.39
C ASP A 18 6.29 10.00 -21.91
N GLY A 19 7.19 9.06 -21.59
CA GLY A 19 7.60 8.71 -20.24
C GLY A 19 6.63 7.80 -19.49
N SER A 20 5.51 7.41 -20.07
CA SER A 20 4.65 6.37 -19.50
C SER A 20 5.36 5.00 -19.54
N VAL A 21 4.98 4.10 -18.63
CA VAL A 21 5.55 2.75 -18.54
C VAL A 21 4.45 1.74 -18.67
N THR A 22 4.53 0.84 -19.65
CA THR A 22 3.68 -0.36 -19.69
C THR A 22 4.37 -1.54 -19.03
N PHE A 23 3.57 -2.43 -18.46
CA PHE A 23 4.05 -3.59 -17.72
C PHE A 23 3.01 -4.71 -17.73
N ARG A 24 3.45 -5.93 -17.46
CA ARG A 24 2.63 -7.10 -17.12
C ARG A 24 2.70 -7.38 -15.63
N CYS A 25 1.66 -7.98 -15.07
CA CYS A 25 1.57 -8.32 -13.65
C CYS A 25 1.71 -9.83 -13.45
N SER A 26 2.30 -10.25 -12.35
CA SER A 26 2.37 -11.65 -11.95
C SER A 26 1.02 -12.17 -11.45
N ASP A 27 0.71 -13.41 -11.78
CA ASP A 27 -0.42 -14.21 -11.32
C ASP A 27 -0.01 -15.33 -10.34
N ASP A 28 1.25 -15.33 -9.91
CA ASP A 28 1.84 -16.34 -9.04
C ASP A 28 1.37 -16.15 -7.59
N ILE A 29 0.35 -16.91 -7.19
CA ILE A 29 -0.26 -16.86 -5.86
C ILE A 29 0.73 -17.30 -4.76
N GLU A 30 1.61 -18.27 -5.04
CA GLU A 30 2.59 -18.74 -4.05
C GLU A 30 3.58 -17.61 -3.72
N LYS A 31 4.00 -16.86 -4.74
CA LYS A 31 4.84 -15.68 -4.56
C LYS A 31 4.07 -14.48 -4.02
N TRP A 32 2.78 -14.35 -4.35
CA TRP A 32 1.92 -13.22 -4.03
C TRP A 32 0.59 -13.65 -3.37
N PRO A 33 0.61 -14.04 -2.08
CA PRO A 33 -0.60 -14.54 -1.40
C PRO A 33 -1.77 -13.56 -1.35
N PHE A 34 -1.54 -12.25 -1.56
CA PHE A 34 -2.63 -11.29 -1.66
C PHE A 34 -3.55 -11.56 -2.88
N LEU A 35 -3.09 -12.31 -3.89
CA LEU A 35 -3.89 -12.74 -5.04
C LEU A 35 -4.94 -13.79 -4.69
N GLU A 36 -4.98 -14.31 -3.46
CA GLU A 36 -6.09 -15.13 -2.98
C GLU A 36 -7.33 -14.29 -2.62
N LEU A 37 -7.14 -12.99 -2.37
CA LEU A 37 -8.21 -12.06 -2.05
C LEU A 37 -8.95 -11.62 -3.32
N ALA A 38 -10.20 -11.15 -3.18
CA ALA A 38 -10.94 -10.60 -4.30
C ALA A 38 -10.15 -9.48 -5.01
N PRO A 39 -10.23 -9.36 -6.36
CA PRO A 39 -9.44 -8.37 -7.10
C PRO A 39 -9.59 -6.95 -6.55
N HIS A 40 -10.81 -6.52 -6.19
CA HIS A 40 -11.07 -5.16 -5.70
C HIS A 40 -10.76 -4.95 -4.21
N HIS A 41 -10.16 -5.94 -3.55
CA HIS A 41 -9.84 -5.86 -2.13
C HIS A 41 -8.78 -4.77 -1.86
N PRO A 42 -8.92 -3.92 -0.83
CA PRO A 42 -7.98 -2.81 -0.56
C PRO A 42 -6.52 -3.27 -0.45
N ILE A 43 -6.26 -4.39 0.24
CA ILE A 43 -4.94 -5.01 0.32
C ILE A 43 -4.32 -5.30 -1.05
N VAL A 44 -5.09 -5.84 -1.99
CA VAL A 44 -4.65 -6.10 -3.37
C VAL A 44 -4.26 -4.79 -4.04
N ILE A 45 -5.16 -3.81 -4.03
CA ILE A 45 -4.98 -2.50 -4.70
C ILE A 45 -3.75 -1.76 -4.15
N HIS A 46 -3.61 -1.69 -2.83
CA HIS A 46 -2.48 -1.03 -2.18
C HIS A 46 -1.15 -1.76 -2.41
N THR A 47 -1.19 -3.09 -2.49
CA THR A 47 0.02 -3.89 -2.74
C THR A 47 0.50 -3.72 -4.18
N ILE A 48 -0.42 -3.78 -5.15
CA ILE A 48 -0.13 -3.49 -6.55
C ILE A 48 0.43 -2.08 -6.70
N ASN A 49 -0.21 -1.08 -6.10
CA ASN A 49 0.23 0.32 -6.17
C ASN A 49 1.71 0.49 -5.82
N PHE A 50 2.17 -0.08 -4.71
CA PHE A 50 3.56 0.02 -4.27
C PHE A 50 4.53 -0.63 -5.25
N TRP A 51 4.29 -1.91 -5.61
CA TRP A 51 5.21 -2.66 -6.43
C TRP A 51 5.34 -2.03 -7.81
N ILE A 52 4.22 -1.69 -8.44
CA ILE A 52 4.22 -1.03 -9.73
C ILE A 52 4.86 0.36 -9.66
N SER A 53 4.59 1.15 -8.61
CA SER A 53 5.23 2.47 -8.44
C SER A 53 6.75 2.36 -8.33
N VAL A 54 7.25 1.41 -7.55
CA VAL A 54 8.69 1.16 -7.39
C VAL A 54 9.30 0.68 -8.70
N GLU A 55 8.71 -0.34 -9.32
CA GLU A 55 9.26 -1.00 -10.52
C GLU A 55 9.23 -0.08 -11.75
N CYS A 56 8.15 0.68 -11.95
CA CYS A 56 8.09 1.68 -13.01
C CYS A 56 9.06 2.84 -12.77
N SER A 57 9.31 3.22 -11.51
CA SER A 57 10.36 4.20 -11.18
C SER A 57 11.76 3.67 -11.49
N ILE A 58 12.01 2.37 -11.25
CA ILE A 58 13.26 1.70 -11.63
C ILE A 58 13.38 1.67 -13.16
N ALA A 59 12.33 1.27 -13.88
CA ALA A 59 12.33 1.20 -15.34
C ALA A 59 12.63 2.56 -16.00
N ARG A 60 12.10 3.66 -15.43
CA ARG A 60 12.39 5.04 -15.86
C ARG A 60 13.79 5.54 -15.46
N GLY A 61 14.51 4.83 -14.59
CA GLY A 61 15.76 5.31 -14.02
C GLY A 61 15.59 6.47 -13.03
N THR A 62 14.39 6.68 -12.48
CA THR A 62 14.09 7.75 -11.52
C THR A 62 14.07 7.27 -10.07
N PHE A 63 14.17 5.96 -9.84
CA PHE A 63 14.27 5.40 -8.49
C PHE A 63 15.63 5.74 -7.86
N ASP A 64 15.59 6.38 -6.70
CA ASP A 64 16.78 6.74 -5.93
C ASP A 64 16.76 5.97 -4.60
N PRO A 65 17.60 4.93 -4.43
CA PRO A 65 17.60 4.08 -3.23
C PRO A 65 18.10 4.80 -1.98
N ASP A 66 18.78 5.94 -2.13
CA ASP A 66 19.35 6.74 -1.04
C ASP A 66 18.38 7.81 -0.55
N LYS A 67 17.27 8.03 -1.26
CA LYS A 67 16.20 8.93 -0.86
C LYS A 67 15.04 8.18 -0.23
N TRP A 68 14.59 8.69 0.90
CA TRP A 68 13.32 8.28 1.49
C TRP A 68 12.18 9.00 0.77
N SER A 69 11.13 8.26 0.44
CA SER A 69 9.87 8.80 -0.05
C SER A 69 8.72 8.23 0.78
N ALA A 70 7.61 8.96 0.84
CA ALA A 70 6.35 8.45 1.39
C ALA A 70 5.21 8.79 0.45
N LEU A 71 4.29 7.83 0.24
CA LEU A 71 3.01 8.10 -0.39
C LEU A 71 2.14 8.87 0.62
N THR A 72 1.69 10.08 0.24
CA THR A 72 0.95 10.97 1.16
C THR A 72 -0.54 11.03 0.86
N TRP A 73 -0.93 10.59 -0.33
CA TRP A 73 -2.30 10.60 -0.80
C TRP A 73 -2.42 9.59 -1.94
N MET A 74 -3.53 8.87 -1.95
CA MET A 74 -3.93 7.94 -2.98
C MET A 74 -5.44 8.00 -3.15
N ASP A 75 -5.91 7.98 -4.39
CA ASP A 75 -7.28 7.59 -4.72
C ASP A 75 -7.23 6.34 -5.61
N TRP A 76 -8.29 5.54 -5.54
CA TRP A 76 -8.53 4.51 -6.52
C TRP A 76 -10.01 4.40 -6.87
N GLY A 77 -10.27 3.90 -8.07
CA GLY A 77 -11.60 3.51 -8.51
C GLY A 77 -11.60 2.05 -8.96
N CYS A 78 -12.57 1.28 -8.46
CA CYS A 78 -12.91 -0.04 -9.01
C CYS A 78 -13.83 0.18 -10.22
N LEU A 79 -13.48 -0.40 -11.37
CA LEU A 79 -14.12 -0.08 -12.64
C LEU A 79 -15.13 -1.17 -13.04
N ASP A 80 -14.66 -2.26 -13.64
CA ASP A 80 -15.51 -3.39 -13.99
C ASP A 80 -15.59 -4.37 -12.80
N PRO A 81 -16.77 -4.57 -12.18
CA PRO A 81 -16.92 -5.46 -11.03
C PRO A 81 -16.62 -6.92 -11.34
N GLU A 82 -16.71 -7.32 -12.62
CA GLU A 82 -16.44 -8.69 -13.08
C GLU A 82 -14.98 -8.91 -13.50
N ALA A 83 -14.15 -7.85 -13.48
CA ALA A 83 -12.74 -7.95 -13.82
C ALA A 83 -11.99 -8.85 -12.84
N GLY A 84 -11.11 -9.70 -13.39
CA GLY A 84 -10.18 -10.50 -12.61
C GLY A 84 -9.03 -9.67 -12.03
N HIS A 85 -8.03 -10.34 -11.46
CA HIS A 85 -6.79 -9.67 -11.06
C HIS A 85 -6.10 -8.97 -12.24
N ALA A 86 -5.36 -7.91 -11.93
CA ALA A 86 -4.55 -7.20 -12.92
C ALA A 86 -3.57 -8.17 -13.61
N ALA A 87 -3.61 -8.19 -14.93
CA ALA A 87 -2.66 -8.91 -15.79
C ALA A 87 -1.68 -7.97 -16.47
N ARG A 88 -2.06 -6.71 -16.68
CA ARG A 88 -1.20 -5.65 -17.25
C ARG A 88 -1.64 -4.27 -16.83
N GLY A 89 -0.79 -3.28 -17.09
CA GLY A 89 -1.15 -1.89 -16.86
C GLY A 89 -0.26 -0.88 -17.56
N VAL A 90 -0.59 0.38 -17.32
CA VAL A 90 0.22 1.53 -17.70
C VAL A 90 0.33 2.49 -16.52
N MET A 91 1.55 2.96 -16.24
CA MET A 91 1.82 4.03 -15.29
C MET A 91 2.19 5.31 -16.03
N GLU A 92 1.52 6.40 -15.71
CA GLU A 92 1.72 7.72 -16.29
C GLU A 92 2.19 8.70 -15.20
N ASN A 93 2.98 9.70 -15.59
CA ASN A 93 3.24 10.85 -14.72
C ASN A 93 2.08 11.84 -14.90
N VAL A 94 1.51 12.29 -13.80
CA VAL A 94 0.40 13.25 -13.82
C VAL A 94 0.65 14.38 -12.83
N GLU A 95 -0.07 15.48 -13.00
CA GLU A 95 -0.14 16.53 -11.98
C GLU A 95 -1.38 16.33 -11.11
N ILE A 96 -1.22 16.44 -9.80
CA ILE A 96 -2.31 16.36 -8.81
C ILE A 96 -2.16 17.54 -7.86
N ASP A 97 -3.10 18.48 -7.90
CA ASP A 97 -3.09 19.72 -7.11
C ASP A 97 -1.79 20.52 -7.24
N GLY A 98 -1.26 20.66 -8.47
CA GLY A 98 0.01 21.36 -8.72
C GLY A 98 1.27 20.61 -8.25
N LYS A 99 1.13 19.33 -7.85
CA LYS A 99 2.23 18.47 -7.42
C LYS A 99 2.44 17.33 -8.38
N VAL A 100 3.70 16.91 -8.52
CA VAL A 100 4.05 15.69 -9.25
C VAL A 100 3.38 14.49 -8.59
N GLY A 101 2.65 13.72 -9.39
CA GLY A 101 2.00 12.49 -9.00
C GLY A 101 2.10 11.45 -10.10
N PHE A 102 1.39 10.35 -9.89
CA PHE A 102 1.28 9.26 -10.85
C PHE A 102 -0.15 8.81 -11.01
N ALA A 103 -0.43 8.18 -12.14
CA ALA A 103 -1.64 7.42 -12.38
C ALA A 103 -1.27 6.01 -12.86
N ILE A 104 -1.94 4.98 -12.36
CA ILE A 104 -1.81 3.60 -12.81
C ILE A 104 -3.18 3.14 -13.31
N LYS A 105 -3.23 2.65 -14.54
CA LYS A 105 -4.43 2.02 -15.12
C LYS A 105 -4.15 0.53 -15.27
N LEU A 106 -5.01 -0.30 -14.71
CA LEU A 106 -4.83 -1.75 -14.67
C LEU A 106 -5.94 -2.45 -15.45
N PHE A 107 -5.57 -3.54 -16.11
CA PHE A 107 -6.46 -4.36 -16.93
C PHE A 107 -6.27 -5.83 -16.56
N ASP A 108 -7.35 -6.60 -16.58
CA ASP A 108 -7.30 -8.04 -16.35
C ASP A 108 -6.81 -8.81 -17.60
N ALA A 109 -6.82 -10.15 -17.52
CA ALA A 109 -6.37 -11.02 -18.61
C ALA A 109 -7.29 -10.98 -19.85
N GLN A 110 -8.50 -10.44 -19.74
CA GLN A 110 -9.46 -10.25 -20.83
C GLN A 110 -9.47 -8.80 -21.34
N ASP A 111 -8.48 -7.99 -20.95
CA ASP A 111 -8.39 -6.57 -21.26
C ASP A 111 -9.53 -5.70 -20.69
N ARG A 112 -10.27 -6.20 -19.70
CA ARG A 112 -11.30 -5.41 -19.00
C ARG A 112 -10.63 -4.39 -18.07
N PRO A 113 -11.15 -3.16 -17.99
CA PRO A 113 -10.63 -2.17 -17.06
C PRO A 113 -10.91 -2.60 -15.62
N TYR A 114 -9.85 -2.86 -14.86
CA TYR A 114 -9.94 -3.38 -13.50
C TYR A 114 -9.95 -2.24 -12.48
N CYS A 115 -8.87 -1.44 -12.46
CA CYS A 115 -8.71 -0.39 -11.45
C CYS A 115 -7.90 0.78 -12.01
N ASN A 116 -8.29 1.99 -11.62
CA ASN A 116 -7.47 3.19 -11.79
C ASN A 116 -7.00 3.66 -10.42
N ILE A 117 -5.71 3.95 -10.32
CA ILE A 117 -5.07 4.44 -9.10
C ILE A 117 -4.40 5.77 -9.42
N ARG A 118 -4.53 6.74 -8.51
CA ARG A 118 -3.77 7.98 -8.54
C ARG A 118 -3.05 8.15 -7.23
N GLY A 119 -1.85 8.70 -7.26
CA GLY A 119 -1.10 8.92 -6.03
C GLY A 119 -0.14 10.08 -6.14
N ARG A 120 0.12 10.69 -4.97
CA ARG A 120 1.19 11.67 -4.81
C ARG A 120 1.94 11.46 -3.50
N GLY A 121 3.25 11.60 -3.59
CA GLY A 121 4.15 11.40 -2.47
C GLY A 121 4.98 12.64 -2.17
N VAL A 122 5.81 12.51 -1.15
CA VAL A 122 6.88 13.44 -0.85
C VAL A 122 8.21 12.70 -0.89
N VAL A 123 9.23 13.33 -1.44
CA VAL A 123 10.62 12.88 -1.34
C VAL A 123 11.26 13.69 -0.23
N PHE A 124 11.73 13.01 0.81
CA PHE A 124 12.39 13.67 1.92
C PHE A 124 13.77 14.16 1.47
N ARG A 125 13.93 15.48 1.41
CA ARG A 125 15.23 16.15 1.21
C ARG A 125 15.97 16.06 2.53
N THR A 126 16.68 14.96 2.76
CA THR A 126 17.55 14.64 3.90
C THR A 126 17.68 15.73 4.98
N ARG A 127 16.94 15.59 6.08
CA ARG A 127 17.32 16.08 7.40
C ARG A 127 16.94 15.01 8.41
N ASN A 128 17.94 14.21 8.80
CA ASN A 128 17.93 13.31 9.95
C ASN A 128 16.59 12.57 10.21
N PHE A 129 16.10 11.76 9.27
CA PHE A 129 14.86 11.01 9.48
C PHE A 129 14.95 10.06 10.70
N GLU A 130 16.12 9.47 10.92
CA GLU A 130 16.39 8.64 12.10
C GLU A 130 16.27 9.46 13.39
N GLY A 131 16.93 10.62 13.47
CA GLY A 131 16.81 11.51 14.62
C GLY A 131 15.41 12.10 14.78
N TRP A 132 14.69 12.43 13.70
CA TRP A 132 13.28 12.82 13.80
C TRP A 132 12.43 11.70 14.38
N ARG A 133 12.66 10.44 14.01
CA ARG A 133 11.98 9.29 14.63
C ARG A 133 12.36 9.11 16.09
N GLU A 134 13.61 9.32 16.47
CA GLU A 134 14.08 9.25 17.86
C GLU A 134 13.50 10.37 18.72
N ASP A 135 13.50 11.60 18.22
CA ASP A 135 12.93 12.78 18.87
C ASP A 135 11.41 12.60 19.06
N THR A 136 10.70 12.18 18.01
CA THR A 136 9.26 11.89 18.07
C THR A 136 8.95 10.78 19.10
N LYS A 137 9.75 9.71 19.13
CA LYS A 137 9.60 8.64 20.14
C LYS A 137 9.83 9.17 21.56
N SER A 138 10.82 10.04 21.72
CA SER A 138 11.16 10.65 23.01
C SER A 138 10.04 11.57 23.51
N GLU A 139 9.49 12.42 22.65
CA GLU A 139 8.33 13.28 22.97
C GLU A 139 7.08 12.48 23.33
N ILE A 140 6.79 11.40 22.60
CA ILE A 140 5.64 10.51 22.90
C ILE A 140 5.85 9.79 24.24
N SER A 141 7.08 9.36 24.55
CA SER A 141 7.39 8.68 25.80
C SER A 141 7.19 9.57 27.04
N ALA A 142 7.32 10.90 26.88
CA ALA A 142 7.11 11.88 27.94
C ALA A 142 5.62 12.12 28.27
N ASN A 143 4.70 11.79 27.36
CA ASN A 143 3.25 12.07 27.48
C ASN A 143 2.41 10.83 27.83
N ARG A 144 2.94 9.92 28.66
CA ARG A 144 2.25 8.67 29.04
C ARG A 144 1.05 8.90 29.97
N SER A 145 -0.08 9.22 29.37
CA SER A 145 -1.42 9.08 29.96
C SER A 145 -2.45 8.87 28.84
N ALA A 146 -2.17 7.97 27.90
CA ALA A 146 -3.19 7.49 26.99
C ALA A 146 -3.92 6.31 27.63
N ALA A 147 -5.26 6.34 27.61
CA ALA A 147 -6.06 5.16 27.93
C ALA A 147 -5.62 3.97 27.06
N PRO A 148 -5.71 2.73 27.56
CA PRO A 148 -5.38 1.56 26.76
C PRO A 148 -6.21 1.55 25.48
N PHE A 149 -5.56 1.28 24.36
CA PHE A 149 -6.23 1.13 23.08
C PHE A 149 -7.10 -0.14 23.11
N VAL A 150 -8.36 0.00 22.70
CA VAL A 150 -9.30 -1.13 22.61
C VAL A 150 -9.48 -1.45 21.14
N TYR A 151 -9.04 -2.64 20.74
CA TYR A 151 -9.24 -3.18 19.40
C TYR A 151 -10.70 -3.60 19.20
N ALA A 152 -11.17 -3.53 17.95
CA ALA A 152 -12.47 -4.06 17.56
C ALA A 152 -12.55 -5.59 17.79
N PRO A 153 -13.74 -6.14 18.08
CA PRO A 153 -13.97 -7.57 18.10
C PRO A 153 -13.56 -8.24 16.78
N ARG A 154 -12.96 -9.43 16.86
CA ARG A 154 -12.37 -10.12 15.70
C ARG A 154 -13.40 -10.48 14.64
N ASP A 155 -14.61 -10.83 15.08
CA ASP A 155 -15.77 -11.14 14.25
C ASP A 155 -16.29 -9.91 13.50
N GLU A 156 -16.19 -8.71 14.09
CA GLU A 156 -16.58 -7.46 13.43
C GLU A 156 -15.58 -7.03 12.34
N VAL A 157 -14.29 -7.36 12.49
CA VAL A 157 -13.25 -7.05 11.49
C VAL A 157 -12.88 -8.22 10.58
N GLY A 158 -13.48 -9.39 10.78
CA GLY A 158 -13.28 -10.58 9.94
C GLY A 158 -11.85 -11.13 9.90
N VAL A 159 -11.07 -10.97 10.98
CA VAL A 159 -9.68 -11.45 11.04
C VAL A 159 -9.61 -12.91 11.51
N GLU A 160 -8.75 -13.71 10.86
CA GLU A 160 -8.57 -15.14 11.17
C GLU A 160 -7.99 -15.37 12.57
N GLU A 161 -8.11 -16.56 13.16
CA GLU A 161 -7.65 -16.87 14.55
C GLU A 161 -6.15 -16.54 14.81
N CYS A 162 -5.31 -16.57 13.78
CA CYS A 162 -3.89 -16.23 13.88
C CYS A 162 -3.56 -14.74 13.67
N GLU A 163 -4.54 -13.93 13.27
CA GLU A 163 -4.37 -12.51 12.98
C GLU A 163 -4.72 -11.65 14.21
N LEU A 164 -4.35 -10.37 14.19
CA LEU A 164 -4.74 -9.39 15.22
C LEU A 164 -5.50 -8.24 14.55
N PRO A 165 -6.64 -7.79 15.11
CA PRO A 165 -7.24 -6.54 14.70
C PRO A 165 -6.24 -5.39 14.85
N LEU A 166 -6.35 -4.39 13.98
CA LEU A 166 -5.48 -3.21 13.94
C LEU A 166 -6.26 -1.93 14.25
N ILE A 167 -7.58 -1.93 14.10
CA ILE A 167 -8.45 -0.78 14.41
C ILE A 167 -9.31 -0.96 15.67
N SER A 168 -9.78 0.16 16.21
CA SER A 168 -10.85 0.23 17.20
C SER A 168 -12.22 -0.03 16.55
N PRO A 169 -13.28 -0.25 17.33
CA PRO A 169 -14.65 -0.15 16.82
C PRO A 169 -14.88 1.19 16.10
N LEU A 170 -15.77 1.20 15.11
CA LEU A 170 -16.20 2.40 14.42
C LEU A 170 -16.92 3.36 15.39
N GLU A 171 -16.53 4.63 15.35
CA GLU A 171 -17.13 5.74 16.07
C GLU A 171 -17.81 6.71 15.06
N GLY A 172 -19.04 7.13 15.34
CA GLY A 172 -19.74 8.16 14.56
C GLY A 172 -20.03 7.76 13.11
N VAL A 173 -19.65 8.62 12.15
CA VAL A 173 -19.93 8.46 10.70
C VAL A 173 -18.84 7.60 10.02
N ALA A 174 -18.47 6.48 10.65
CA ALA A 174 -17.40 5.55 10.23
C ALA A 174 -15.96 6.08 10.40
N SER A 175 -15.59 6.46 11.62
CA SER A 175 -14.20 6.75 11.99
C SER A 175 -13.67 5.66 12.94
N ALA A 176 -12.47 5.14 12.71
CA ALA A 176 -11.78 4.29 13.67
C ALA A 176 -10.37 4.81 13.94
N ARG A 177 -9.84 4.49 15.12
CA ARG A 177 -8.43 4.69 15.44
C ARG A 177 -7.68 3.41 15.07
N GLY A 178 -6.44 3.52 14.59
CA GLY A 178 -5.56 2.39 14.34
C GLY A 178 -4.36 2.41 15.30
N LEU A 179 -3.90 1.23 15.73
CA LEU A 179 -2.67 1.10 16.52
C LEU A 179 -1.78 -0.02 15.97
N ILE A 180 -0.62 0.40 15.44
CA ILE A 180 0.45 -0.51 15.04
C ILE A 180 1.52 -0.58 16.13
N THR A 181 1.80 -1.80 16.57
CA THR A 181 2.84 -2.15 17.52
C THR A 181 3.89 -3.04 16.86
N LYS A 182 4.97 -3.34 17.61
CA LYS A 182 6.01 -4.27 17.12
C LYS A 182 5.44 -5.69 16.94
N GLU A 183 4.42 -6.02 17.71
CA GLU A 183 3.78 -7.33 17.78
C GLU A 183 2.80 -7.56 16.63
N ASN A 184 2.10 -6.54 16.14
CA ASN A 184 1.10 -6.68 15.06
C ASN A 184 1.53 -6.08 13.71
N GLY A 185 2.57 -5.24 13.67
CA GLY A 185 2.93 -4.46 12.49
C GLY A 185 3.73 -5.20 11.41
N MET A 186 4.04 -6.49 11.61
CA MET A 186 4.85 -7.30 10.70
C MET A 186 4.37 -8.77 10.72
N PRO A 187 4.66 -9.58 9.69
CA PRO A 187 4.45 -11.02 9.74
C PRO A 187 5.22 -11.63 10.94
N PRO A 188 4.65 -12.63 11.64
CA PRO A 188 3.48 -13.43 11.28
C PRO A 188 2.11 -12.88 11.72
N ALA A 189 2.05 -11.75 12.42
CA ALA A 189 0.82 -11.29 13.06
C ALA A 189 -0.25 -10.75 12.10
N SER A 190 0.16 -10.36 10.89
CA SER A 190 -0.74 -10.16 9.75
C SER A 190 -0.04 -10.68 8.50
N ARG A 191 -0.61 -11.71 7.86
CA ARG A 191 -0.04 -12.32 6.64
C ARG A 191 -0.08 -11.37 5.43
N TYR A 192 -0.93 -10.35 5.50
CA TYR A 192 -1.13 -9.36 4.45
C TYR A 192 -0.25 -8.12 4.60
N LEU A 193 0.34 -7.87 5.77
CA LEU A 193 1.33 -6.81 5.96
C LEU A 193 2.71 -7.32 5.54
N SER A 194 3.12 -7.09 4.30
CA SER A 194 4.54 -7.29 3.91
C SER A 194 5.36 -6.06 4.29
N GLY A 195 6.66 -6.23 4.63
CA GLY A 195 7.54 -5.24 5.30
C GLY A 195 7.83 -3.90 4.59
N SER A 196 6.99 -3.51 3.65
CA SER A 196 6.87 -2.16 3.10
C SER A 196 5.90 -1.35 3.96
N GLY A 197 6.42 -0.35 4.67
CA GLY A 197 5.64 0.52 5.56
C GLY A 197 4.57 1.39 4.87
N ASP A 198 4.42 1.30 3.55
CA ASP A 198 3.42 2.05 2.78
C ASP A 198 2.08 1.30 2.64
N HIS A 199 1.99 0.03 3.03
CA HIS A 199 0.75 -0.75 3.06
C HIS A 199 0.00 -0.70 4.38
N VAL A 200 0.57 0.00 5.37
CA VAL A 200 0.13 -0.09 6.76
C VAL A 200 -1.37 0.17 6.87
N ASN A 201 -1.92 1.11 6.10
CA ASN A 201 -3.34 1.47 6.19
C ASN A 201 -4.29 0.54 5.42
N ALA A 202 -3.81 -0.32 4.50
CA ALA A 202 -4.71 -1.14 3.67
C ALA A 202 -5.50 -2.15 4.49
N VAL A 203 -4.84 -2.77 5.48
CA VAL A 203 -5.51 -3.67 6.43
C VAL A 203 -6.48 -2.91 7.32
N HIS A 204 -6.12 -1.70 7.79
CA HIS A 204 -7.04 -0.86 8.58
C HIS A 204 -8.29 -0.45 7.79
N ILE A 205 -8.14 -0.13 6.49
CA ILE A 205 -9.26 0.22 5.61
C ILE A 205 -10.17 -0.99 5.40
N ASP A 206 -9.59 -2.17 5.21
CA ASP A 206 -10.35 -3.41 5.04
C ASP A 206 -11.09 -3.80 6.32
N GLU A 207 -10.43 -3.74 7.48
CA GLU A 207 -11.09 -3.94 8.78
C GLU A 207 -12.23 -2.94 8.99
N ALA A 208 -12.05 -1.67 8.61
CA ALA A 208 -13.08 -0.64 8.74
C ALA A 208 -14.25 -0.85 7.77
N ALA A 209 -14.02 -1.48 6.61
CA ALA A 209 -15.06 -1.78 5.63
C ALA A 209 -15.93 -2.99 6.02
N ARG A 210 -15.44 -3.84 6.94
CA ARG A 210 -16.14 -5.04 7.43
C ARG A 210 -17.02 -4.76 8.65
N GLN A 211 -16.69 -3.72 9.42
CA GLN A 211 -17.54 -3.18 10.49
C GLN A 211 -18.73 -2.39 9.91
#